data_AF-G4YVI0-F1
#
_entry.id   AF-G4YVI0-F1
#
_cell.length_a   1.000
_cell.length_b   1.000
_cell.length_c   1.000
_cell.angle_alpha   90.00
_cell.angle_beta   90.00
_cell.angle_gamma   90.00
#
_symmetry.space_group_name_H-M   'P 1'
#
loop_
_entity.id
_entity.type
_entity.pdbx_description
1 polymer ?
#
loop_
_entity_poly.entity_id
_entity_poly.type
_entity_poly.pdbx_seq_one_letter_code
_entity_poly.pdbx_strand_id
1 'polypeptide(L)'
;MQIQAVRRKYACDCAMFAQTGWQCSHVLAVKVLQKEIDVSRFLTALPTRKASGGQRKTKSCLAKSNDEHQFSVDVLIKRYLKQPIYPLHWHVMRDFDIRTKTGVSKRESFCGTVVSWGDNDGVYYWAVQFPKLKKTLRLECQELAECTHEAYKHGVDVTGLSSAEAVV
;
A
#
# COMPACT_ATOMS: atom_id res chain seq x y z
N MET A 1 -21.06 -9.56 -37.09
CA MET A 1 -21.94 -10.71 -37.44
C MET A 1 -21.41 -12.10 -37.05
N GLN A 2 -20.16 -12.30 -36.61
CA GLN A 2 -19.61 -13.65 -36.36
C GLN A 2 -20.08 -14.31 -35.05
N ILE A 3 -20.31 -13.54 -33.99
CA ILE A 3 -20.65 -14.08 -32.65
C ILE A 3 -22.04 -14.76 -32.65
N GLN A 4 -23.01 -14.18 -33.36
CA GLN A 4 -24.37 -14.74 -33.43
C GLN A 4 -24.42 -16.05 -34.22
N ALA A 5 -23.61 -16.20 -35.27
CA ALA A 5 -23.51 -17.45 -36.05
C ALA A 5 -22.95 -18.60 -35.20
N VAL A 6 -21.94 -18.34 -34.37
CA VAL A 6 -21.36 -19.31 -33.44
C VAL A 6 -22.38 -19.74 -32.38
N ARG A 7 -23.20 -18.80 -31.87
CA ARG A 7 -24.27 -19.09 -30.90
C ARG A 7 -25.41 -19.94 -31.49
N ARG A 8 -25.69 -19.83 -32.79
CA ARG A 8 -26.69 -20.66 -33.48
C ARG A 8 -26.18 -22.08 -33.74
N LYS A 9 -24.88 -22.24 -34.00
CA LYS A 9 -24.26 -23.55 -34.32
C LYS A 9 -24.10 -24.45 -33.09
N TYR A 10 -23.82 -23.87 -31.92
CA TYR A 10 -23.66 -24.61 -30.66
C TYR A 10 -24.58 -24.03 -29.59
N ALA A 11 -25.71 -24.71 -29.36
CA ALA A 11 -26.63 -24.44 -28.26
C ALA A 11 -26.48 -25.52 -27.18
N CYS A 12 -26.57 -25.13 -25.92
CA CYS A 12 -26.57 -26.05 -24.78
C CYS A 12 -27.76 -25.75 -23.87
N ASP A 13 -28.33 -26.77 -23.28
CA ASP A 13 -29.46 -26.73 -22.35
C ASP A 13 -29.02 -26.58 -20.88
N CYS A 14 -27.72 -26.46 -20.60
CA CYS A 14 -27.25 -26.32 -19.23
C CYS A 14 -27.66 -24.97 -18.62
N ALA A 15 -27.87 -24.96 -17.31
CA ALA A 15 -28.32 -23.79 -16.55
C ALA A 15 -27.47 -22.53 -16.84
N MET A 16 -26.15 -22.69 -16.92
CA MET A 16 -25.23 -21.59 -17.21
C MET A 16 -25.46 -20.97 -18.59
N PHE A 17 -25.74 -21.78 -19.61
CA PHE A 17 -26.02 -21.28 -20.95
C PHE A 17 -27.40 -20.61 -21.01
N ALA A 18 -28.42 -21.22 -20.37
CA ALA A 18 -29.77 -20.68 -20.32
C ALA A 18 -29.84 -19.33 -19.59
N GLN A 19 -29.10 -19.17 -18.48
CA GLN A 19 -29.10 -17.94 -17.68
C GLN A 19 -28.29 -16.80 -18.30
N THR A 20 -27.15 -17.12 -18.94
CA THR A 20 -26.18 -16.10 -19.32
C THR A 20 -26.06 -15.90 -20.83
N GLY A 21 -26.46 -16.88 -21.64
CA GLY A 21 -26.26 -16.88 -23.10
C GLY A 21 -24.79 -16.91 -23.53
N TRP A 22 -23.88 -17.20 -22.61
CA TRP A 22 -22.44 -17.32 -22.85
C TRP A 22 -22.04 -18.77 -23.16
N GLN A 23 -20.86 -18.95 -23.76
CA GLN A 23 -20.34 -20.29 -24.07
C GLN A 23 -20.01 -21.03 -22.77
N CYS A 24 -20.71 -22.14 -22.51
CA CYS A 24 -20.46 -23.01 -21.38
C CYS A 24 -19.34 -24.02 -21.67
N SER A 25 -18.89 -24.74 -20.63
CA SER A 25 -17.89 -25.81 -20.75
C SER A 25 -18.28 -26.89 -21.76
N HIS A 26 -19.56 -27.24 -21.85
CA HIS A 26 -20.05 -28.24 -22.82
C HIS A 26 -19.87 -27.78 -24.27
N VAL A 27 -20.19 -26.53 -24.58
CA VAL A 27 -19.98 -25.95 -25.92
C VAL A 27 -18.49 -25.90 -26.26
N LEU A 28 -17.64 -25.56 -25.29
CA LEU A 28 -16.18 -25.59 -25.49
C LEU A 28 -15.68 -27.02 -25.76
N ALA A 29 -16.15 -28.01 -25.00
CA ALA A 29 -15.76 -29.41 -25.19
C ALA A 29 -16.14 -29.93 -26.58
N VAL A 30 -17.35 -29.64 -27.06
CA VAL A 30 -17.79 -30.05 -28.41
C VAL A 30 -16.91 -29.41 -29.50
N LYS A 31 -16.53 -28.15 -29.36
CA LYS A 31 -15.63 -27.48 -30.32
C LYS A 31 -14.23 -28.09 -30.36
N VAL A 32 -13.74 -28.59 -29.22
CA VAL A 32 -12.48 -29.32 -29.13
C VAL A 32 -12.60 -30.67 -29.83
N LEU A 33 -13.69 -31.41 -29.60
CA LEU A 33 -13.96 -32.69 -30.27
C LEU A 33 -14.11 -32.53 -31.79
N GLN A 34 -14.71 -31.43 -32.24
CA GLN A 34 -14.83 -31.09 -33.65
C GLN A 34 -13.56 -30.47 -34.26
N LYS A 35 -12.47 -30.37 -33.47
CA LYS A 35 -11.18 -29.80 -33.87
C LYS A 35 -11.25 -28.35 -34.39
N GLU A 36 -12.29 -27.61 -34.02
CA GLU A 36 -12.40 -26.18 -34.33
C GLU A 36 -11.53 -25.33 -33.39
N ILE A 37 -11.20 -25.87 -32.21
CA ILE A 37 -10.43 -25.22 -31.16
C ILE A 37 -9.38 -26.19 -30.62
N ASP A 38 -8.14 -25.73 -30.50
CA ASP A 38 -7.08 -26.40 -29.76
C ASP A 38 -6.84 -25.69 -28.43
N VAL A 39 -7.29 -26.32 -27.33
CA VAL A 39 -7.18 -25.77 -25.97
C VAL A 39 -5.72 -25.54 -25.60
N SER A 40 -4.82 -26.44 -25.98
CA SER A 40 -3.39 -26.35 -25.66
C SER A 40 -2.79 -25.10 -26.29
N ARG A 41 -3.17 -24.81 -27.54
CA ARG A 41 -2.76 -23.60 -28.25
C ARG A 41 -3.35 -22.33 -27.66
N PHE A 42 -4.58 -22.36 -27.16
CA PHE A 42 -5.15 -21.21 -26.45
C PHE A 42 -4.44 -20.96 -25.12
N LEU A 43 -4.13 -22.01 -24.36
CA LEU A 43 -3.43 -21.89 -23.09
C LEU A 43 -2.00 -21.35 -23.26
N THR A 44 -1.31 -21.66 -24.36
CA THR A 44 0.02 -21.09 -24.66
C THR A 44 -0.03 -19.66 -25.18
N ALA A 45 -1.12 -19.26 -25.85
CA ALA A 45 -1.32 -17.89 -26.32
C ALA A 45 -1.75 -16.93 -25.22
N LEU A 46 -2.41 -17.43 -24.16
CA LEU A 46 -2.71 -16.62 -23.00
C LEU A 46 -1.40 -16.26 -22.29
N PRO A 47 -1.11 -14.97 -22.05
CA PRO A 47 0.05 -14.61 -21.26
C PRO A 47 -0.08 -15.30 -19.91
N THR A 48 0.94 -16.08 -19.51
CA THR A 48 1.00 -16.71 -18.19
C THR A 48 0.64 -15.66 -17.16
N ARG A 49 -0.55 -15.78 -16.57
CA ARG A 49 -0.90 -14.96 -15.41
C ARG A 49 0.22 -15.20 -14.41
N LYS A 50 0.99 -14.16 -14.09
CA LYS A 50 1.94 -14.24 -12.97
C LYS A 50 1.15 -14.84 -11.82
N ALA A 51 1.64 -15.95 -11.26
CA ALA A 51 0.98 -16.58 -10.13
C ALA A 51 0.70 -15.48 -9.09
N SER A 52 -0.58 -15.33 -8.71
CA SER A 52 -0.94 -14.46 -7.61
C SER A 52 -0.18 -14.95 -6.38
N GLY A 53 0.75 -14.15 -5.87
CA GLY A 53 1.53 -14.49 -4.67
C GLY A 53 2.99 -14.92 -4.90
N GLY A 54 3.66 -14.48 -5.97
CA GLY A 54 5.13 -14.56 -5.99
C GLY A 54 5.72 -13.84 -4.77
N GLN A 55 6.28 -14.58 -3.83
CA GLN A 55 6.94 -14.03 -2.63
C GLN A 55 7.92 -12.96 -3.11
N ARG A 56 7.80 -11.74 -2.57
CA ARG A 56 8.81 -10.70 -2.84
C ARG A 56 10.16 -11.32 -2.47
N LYS A 57 11.12 -11.31 -3.41
CA LYS A 57 12.46 -11.84 -3.16
C LYS A 57 12.94 -11.25 -1.84
N THR A 58 13.29 -12.10 -0.87
CA THR A 58 13.92 -11.67 0.37
C THR A 58 15.16 -10.87 0.00
N LYS A 59 15.29 -9.66 0.55
CA LYS A 59 16.45 -8.81 0.27
C LYS A 59 17.68 -9.58 0.73
N SER A 60 18.71 -9.63 -0.12
CA SER A 60 20.01 -10.21 0.23
C SER A 60 20.56 -9.55 1.48
N CYS A 61 21.21 -10.30 2.36
CA CYS A 61 21.85 -9.80 3.59
C CYS A 61 22.89 -8.71 3.32
N LEU A 62 23.43 -8.68 2.09
CA LEU A 62 24.44 -7.72 1.62
C LEU A 62 23.84 -6.58 0.78
N ALA A 63 22.55 -6.66 0.45
CA ALA A 63 21.90 -5.54 -0.22
C ALA A 63 21.73 -4.42 0.81
N LYS A 64 22.48 -3.32 0.66
CA LYS A 64 22.11 -2.06 1.30
C LYS A 64 20.66 -1.80 0.93
N SER A 65 19.79 -1.80 1.93
CA SER A 65 18.41 -1.48 1.70
C SER A 65 18.37 -0.04 1.18
N ASN A 66 17.98 0.13 -0.07
CA ASN A 66 17.68 1.45 -0.63
C ASN A 66 16.31 1.93 -0.08
N ASP A 67 16.01 1.59 1.18
CA ASP A 67 14.74 1.87 1.85
C ASP A 67 14.67 3.34 2.29
N GLU A 68 15.80 4.05 2.20
CA GLU A 68 15.89 5.51 2.25
C GLU A 68 14.88 6.16 1.30
N HIS A 69 14.57 5.55 0.14
CA HIS A 69 13.61 6.12 -0.80
C HIS A 69 12.20 6.23 -0.21
N GLN A 70 11.74 5.24 0.55
CA GLN A 70 10.34 5.20 1.00
C GLN A 70 10.02 6.28 2.03
N PHE A 71 10.95 6.54 2.95
CA PHE A 71 10.84 7.55 4.00
C PHE A 71 11.77 8.75 3.77
N SER A 72 12.20 8.99 2.52
CA SER A 72 12.89 10.23 2.16
C SER A 72 11.91 11.39 2.23
N VAL A 73 12.40 12.55 2.65
CA VAL A 73 11.58 13.76 2.86
C VAL A 73 10.81 14.12 1.58
N ASP A 74 11.46 14.11 0.41
CA ASP A 74 10.83 14.44 -0.87
C ASP A 74 9.67 13.50 -1.25
N VAL A 75 9.82 12.20 -0.98
CA VAL A 75 8.79 11.20 -1.28
C VAL A 75 7.63 11.33 -0.31
N LEU A 76 7.92 11.61 0.97
CA LEU A 76 6.91 11.84 2.00
C LEU A 76 6.09 13.10 1.70
N ILE A 77 6.73 14.22 1.33
CA ILE A 77 6.03 15.45 0.95
C ILE A 77 5.06 15.18 -0.21
N LYS A 78 5.54 14.57 -1.30
CA LYS A 78 4.68 14.22 -2.45
C LYS A 78 3.51 13.32 -2.04
N ARG A 79 3.74 12.39 -1.10
CA ARG A 79 2.73 11.46 -0.63
C ARG A 79 1.68 12.14 0.25
N TYR A 80 2.11 12.98 1.19
CA TYR A 80 1.23 13.70 2.10
C TYR A 80 0.33 14.69 1.36
N LEU A 81 0.87 15.39 0.35
CA LEU A 81 0.08 16.28 -0.51
C LEU A 81 -0.94 15.51 -1.37
N LYS A 82 -0.58 14.31 -1.85
CA LYS A 82 -1.50 13.47 -2.63
C LYS A 82 -2.57 12.82 -1.75
N GLN A 83 -2.22 12.41 -0.54
CA GLN A 83 -3.07 11.66 0.39
C GLN A 83 -2.84 12.15 1.84
N PRO A 84 -3.55 13.22 2.28
CA PRO A 84 -3.34 13.81 3.60
C PRO A 84 -3.65 12.89 4.78
N ILE A 85 -4.54 11.90 4.58
CA ILE A 85 -4.91 10.90 5.60
C ILE A 85 -3.81 9.85 5.82
N TYR A 86 -2.91 9.66 4.86
CA TYR A 86 -1.95 8.55 4.85
C TYR A 86 -1.07 8.40 6.11
N PRO A 87 -0.53 9.47 6.71
CA PRO A 87 0.32 9.35 7.91
C PRO A 87 -0.46 9.25 9.23
N LEU A 88 -1.78 9.03 9.21
CA LEU A 88 -2.55 8.93 10.45
C LEU A 88 -2.05 7.74 11.30
N HIS A 89 -1.94 7.95 12.62
CA HIS A 89 -1.42 7.00 13.59
C HIS A 89 0.08 6.67 13.46
N TRP A 90 0.80 7.31 12.54
CA TRP A 90 2.23 7.08 12.40
C TRP A 90 3.01 7.62 13.58
N HIS A 91 4.11 6.93 13.89
CA HIS A 91 5.08 7.37 14.89
C HIS A 91 6.12 8.27 14.23
N VAL A 92 6.32 9.45 14.83
CA VAL A 92 7.30 10.44 14.39
C VAL A 92 8.21 10.82 15.54
N MET A 93 9.41 11.34 15.24
CA MET A 93 10.38 11.75 16.23
C MET A 93 10.67 13.23 16.06
N ARG A 94 10.84 13.95 17.18
CA ARG A 94 11.30 15.34 17.16
C ARG A 94 12.14 15.62 18.40
N ASP A 95 13.15 16.45 18.22
CA ASP A 95 13.99 16.96 19.30
C ASP A 95 13.34 18.13 20.03
N PHE A 96 13.45 18.12 21.36
CA PHE A 96 12.98 19.19 22.22
C PHE A 96 14.09 19.64 23.18
N ASP A 97 14.22 20.95 23.35
CA ASP A 97 15.10 21.51 24.38
C ASP A 97 14.38 21.52 25.73
N ILE A 98 14.81 20.65 26.64
CA ILE A 98 14.25 20.53 27.98
C ILE A 98 15.11 21.27 28.97
N ARG A 99 14.49 22.17 29.73
CA ARG A 99 15.12 22.81 30.89
C ARG A 99 15.14 21.84 32.06
N THR A 100 16.33 21.40 32.43
CA THR A 100 16.55 20.58 33.62
C THR A 100 16.41 21.46 34.89
N LYS A 101 16.05 20.87 36.03
CA LYS A 101 15.94 21.57 37.33
C LYS A 101 17.22 22.32 37.75
N THR A 102 18.36 21.97 37.17
CA THR A 102 19.68 22.59 37.36
C THR A 102 19.94 23.79 36.43
N GLY A 103 18.96 24.21 35.61
CA GLY A 103 19.10 25.34 34.68
C GLY A 103 19.78 25.01 33.36
N VAL A 104 20.29 23.79 33.17
CA VAL A 104 20.91 23.35 31.92
C VAL A 104 19.83 22.92 30.92
N SER A 105 19.86 23.51 29.72
CA SER A 105 19.01 23.12 28.59
C SER A 105 19.64 21.92 27.90
N LYS A 106 18.96 20.78 27.88
CA LYS A 106 19.41 19.55 27.23
C LYS A 106 18.46 19.22 26.08
N ARG A 107 19.02 18.93 24.92
CA ARG A 107 18.25 18.44 23.76
C ARG A 107 17.94 16.96 23.95
N GLU A 108 16.66 16.62 23.97
CA GLU A 108 16.19 15.24 24.09
C GLU A 108 15.16 14.93 23.00
N SER A 109 15.28 13.75 22.39
CA SER A 109 14.41 13.29 21.32
C SER A 109 13.18 12.58 21.87
N PHE A 110 12.00 12.92 21.34
CA PHE A 110 10.72 12.34 21.77
C PHE A 110 9.97 11.75 20.59
N CYS A 111 9.37 10.57 20.82
CA CYS A 111 8.41 9.99 19.88
C CYS A 111 7.01 10.57 20.13
N GLY A 112 6.34 10.92 19.03
CA GLY A 112 4.95 11.33 18.99
C GLY A 112 4.16 10.49 18.01
N THR A 113 2.84 10.67 18.02
CA THR A 113 1.90 9.97 17.12
C THR A 113 1.05 10.99 16.39
N VAL A 114 0.86 10.80 15.08
CA VAL A 114 -0.05 11.62 14.28
C VAL A 114 -1.51 11.29 14.63
N VAL A 115 -2.27 12.26 15.11
CA VAL A 115 -3.64 12.07 15.62
C VAL A 115 -4.70 12.59 14.66
N SER A 116 -4.45 13.71 14.00
CA SER A 116 -5.40 14.30 13.06
C SER A 116 -4.69 15.14 12.00
N TRP A 117 -5.44 15.57 11.00
CA TRP A 117 -4.99 16.48 9.96
C TRP A 117 -6.09 17.49 9.64
N GLY A 118 -5.72 18.58 8.98
CA GLY A 118 -6.66 19.56 8.47
C GLY A 118 -6.04 20.42 7.40
N ASP A 119 -6.85 21.32 6.86
CA ASP A 119 -6.48 22.29 5.83
C ASP A 119 -6.75 23.69 6.38
N ASN A 120 -5.81 24.61 6.18
CA ASN A 120 -5.97 26.02 6.49
C ASN A 120 -5.63 26.82 5.23
N ASP A 121 -6.65 27.22 4.49
CA ASP A 121 -6.55 28.00 3.25
C ASP A 121 -5.60 27.41 2.18
N GLY A 122 -5.60 26.08 2.02
CA GLY A 122 -4.78 25.35 1.05
C GLY A 122 -3.46 24.85 1.61
N VAL A 123 -3.15 25.12 2.88
CA VAL A 123 -1.98 24.59 3.59
C VAL A 123 -2.41 23.46 4.52
N TYR A 124 -2.00 22.24 4.18
CA TYR A 124 -2.25 21.07 5.02
C TYR A 124 -1.37 21.08 6.27
N TYR A 125 -1.98 20.73 7.40
CA TYR A 125 -1.30 20.54 8.68
C TYR A 125 -1.74 19.22 9.34
N TRP A 126 -0.86 18.69 10.19
CA TRP A 126 -1.09 17.48 10.98
C TRP A 126 -0.88 17.74 12.45
N ALA A 127 -1.79 17.26 13.29
CA ALA A 127 -1.65 17.32 14.74
C ALA A 127 -0.91 16.07 15.23
N VAL A 128 0.23 16.28 15.88
CA VAL A 128 1.06 15.22 16.47
C VAL A 128 1.05 15.34 17.98
N GLN A 129 0.65 14.27 18.66
CA GLN A 129 0.65 14.18 20.10
C GLN A 129 1.96 13.57 20.60
N PHE A 130 2.61 14.21 21.56
CA PHE A 130 3.79 13.72 22.27
C PHE A 130 3.40 13.37 23.72
N PRO A 131 3.13 12.09 24.03
CA PRO A 131 2.59 11.68 25.34
C PRO A 131 3.51 12.05 26.51
N LYS A 132 4.83 11.87 26.34
CA LYS A 132 5.84 12.18 27.38
C LYS A 132 5.89 13.67 27.73
N LEU A 133 5.65 14.54 26.76
CA LEU A 133 5.64 15.99 26.94
C LEU A 133 4.24 16.53 27.28
N LYS A 134 3.19 15.69 27.18
CA LYS A 134 1.77 16.09 27.27
C LYS A 134 1.43 17.29 26.37
N LYS A 135 2.05 17.34 25.18
CA LYS A 135 1.88 18.41 24.20
C LYS A 135 1.36 17.84 22.88
N THR A 136 0.53 18.63 22.21
CA THR A 136 0.12 18.38 20.82
C THR A 136 0.61 19.52 19.97
N LEU A 137 1.33 19.21 18.90
CA LEU A 137 1.88 20.18 17.96
C LEU A 137 1.18 20.08 16.61
N ARG A 138 0.98 21.20 15.95
CA ARG A 138 0.54 21.24 14.55
C ARG A 138 1.77 21.38 13.68
N LEU A 139 1.99 20.41 12.80
CA LEU A 139 3.12 20.32 11.90
C LEU A 139 2.63 20.52 10.47
N GLU A 140 3.35 21.32 9.69
CA GLU A 140 3.14 21.41 8.25
C GLU A 140 3.74 20.19 7.53
N CYS A 141 3.50 20.10 6.22
CA CYS A 141 3.89 18.94 5.41
C CYS A 141 5.40 18.64 5.50
N GLN A 142 6.24 19.67 5.39
CA GLN A 142 7.68 19.51 5.43
C GLN A 142 8.16 19.09 6.84
N GLU A 143 7.69 19.78 7.89
CA GLU A 143 8.07 19.42 9.26
C GLU A 143 7.67 17.99 9.61
N LEU A 144 6.48 17.56 9.20
CA LEU A 144 6.03 16.19 9.42
C LEU A 144 6.93 15.19 8.68
N ALA A 145 7.30 15.48 7.43
CA ALA A 145 8.16 14.61 6.64
C ALA A 145 9.56 14.46 7.28
N GLU A 146 10.13 15.55 7.79
CA GLU A 146 11.40 15.54 8.52
C GLU A 146 11.30 14.71 9.82
N CYS A 147 10.27 14.93 10.64
CA CYS A 147 10.05 14.15 11.87
C CYS A 147 9.85 12.65 11.60
N THR A 148 9.17 12.33 10.47
CA THR A 148 8.96 10.94 10.03
C THR A 148 10.28 10.30 9.59
N HIS A 149 11.08 11.06 8.84
CA HIS A 149 12.39 10.63 8.36
C HIS A 149 13.39 10.42 9.52
N GLU A 150 13.36 11.29 10.53
CA GLU A 150 14.15 11.12 11.76
C GLU A 150 13.74 9.85 12.51
N ALA A 151 12.44 9.61 12.71
CA ALA A 151 11.94 8.38 13.31
C ALA A 151 12.47 7.14 12.58
N TYR A 152 12.42 7.15 11.24
CA TYR A 152 12.95 6.09 10.41
C TYR A 152 14.47 5.91 10.58
N LYS A 153 15.25 6.99 10.53
CA LYS A 153 16.71 6.96 10.73
C LYS A 153 17.12 6.38 12.08
N HIS A 154 16.33 6.65 13.12
CA HIS A 154 16.55 6.15 14.47
C HIS A 154 15.94 4.76 14.71
N GLY A 155 15.41 4.11 13.67
CA GLY A 155 14.92 2.72 13.74
C GLY A 155 13.56 2.57 14.45
N VAL A 156 12.80 3.64 14.59
CA VAL A 156 11.42 3.57 15.09
C VAL A 156 10.54 2.94 14.01
N ASP A 157 9.64 2.03 14.41
CA ASP A 157 8.56 1.59 13.53
C ASP A 157 7.60 2.76 13.30
N VAL A 158 7.77 3.44 12.16
CA VAL A 158 6.97 4.59 11.76
C VAL A 158 5.49 4.23 11.59
N THR A 159 5.19 3.01 11.15
CA THR A 159 3.82 2.62 10.78
C THR A 159 3.01 2.06 11.94
N GLY A 160 3.65 1.79 13.09
CA GLY A 160 2.98 1.23 14.27
C GLY A 160 2.37 -0.17 14.04
N LEU A 161 2.77 -0.85 12.96
CA LEU A 161 2.38 -2.23 12.68
C LEU A 161 3.23 -3.13 13.56
N SER A 162 2.87 -3.20 14.84
CA SER A 162 3.48 -4.17 15.74
C SER A 162 3.37 -5.56 15.10
N SER A 163 4.46 -6.31 15.11
CA SER A 163 4.57 -7.66 14.52
C SER A 163 3.59 -8.71 15.08
N ALA A 164 2.62 -8.31 15.91
CA ALA A 164 1.56 -9.16 16.44
C ALA A 164 0.43 -9.43 15.43
N GLU A 165 0.26 -8.61 14.40
CA GLU A 165 -0.81 -8.79 13.38
C GLU A 165 -0.35 -9.52 12.11
N ALA A 166 0.90 -9.98 12.07
CA ALA A 166 1.47 -10.67 10.91
C ALA A 166 1.32 -12.21 10.95
N VAL A 167 0.27 -12.73 11.61
CA VAL A 167 -0.09 -14.16 11.58
C VAL A 167 -1.59 -14.30 11.32
N VAL A 168 -1.95 -14.37 10.03
CA VAL A 168 -3.16 -15.06 9.54
C VAL A 168 -2.78 -15.78 8.26
#